data_AF-A0A226MQ03-F1
#
_entry.id   AF-A0A226MQ03-F1
#
_cell.length_a   1.000
_cell.length_b   1.000
_cell.length_c   1.000
_cell.angle_alpha   90.00
_cell.angle_beta   90.00
_cell.angle_gamma   90.00
#
_symmetry.space_group_name_H-M   'P 1'
#
loop_
_entity.id
_entity.type
_entity.pdbx_description
1 polymer ?
#
loop_
_entity_poly.entity_id
_entity_poly.type
_entity_poly.pdbx_seq_one_letter_code
_entity_poly.pdbx_strand_id
1 'polypeptide(L)'
;MHFFVLKITVKDLPTAYCYSFTDPHIITFDGRLYDNFKTGTFVLYKSTARDFEVHVRQWDCGSLQYPASCNCGFVAKEGSDIIAFDMCSGQLHESQPRLSIISRDTTGSNVRITESYLGRKVTVLFSSGAFVRSDVSEWGMSITLRAPSSDYRNTMGLCGTFDGNAENDYHTANGVEIPNNSDAPFSFIKEWRIPPGGSLFDRTPASLPSSRKTDFCDCTCKDAELDQSVDELETVSKSELPLSCKDSENSRFLSLIPGLDVTAEYLSPSDLVKGLNKRSSVHEMNSSTLLQKEDNQTKLHKSSSVYTHVSTTSEISSGIEKEGTSSSDIKRISHSSLHRSQSVTSRRKRQSYYKYHPVFLFQSLSQADLEGYRYFFPEDHTTDEDKKFLPSWPTPSGLTESSALGLCQQAVANSTIGRACGGLLGRRTEDAVNICVKDLLLKDDLRWAEASLALLENECEKRVLEEINYNPQELQVFIESLLTALKCPSLCSGNGECMEWGCACFQGFGSYDCSILSGRWKKQ
;
A
#
# COMPACT_ATOMS: atom_id res chain seq x y z
N MET A 1 13.96 -45.79 -43.92
CA MET A 1 13.82 -44.38 -43.47
C MET A 1 14.95 -44.10 -42.50
N HIS A 2 15.63 -42.95 -42.64
CA HIS A 2 16.50 -42.43 -41.57
C HIS A 2 15.62 -41.60 -40.64
N PHE A 3 15.51 -42.02 -39.38
CA PHE A 3 14.87 -41.21 -38.34
C PHE A 3 15.90 -40.21 -37.81
N PHE A 4 15.66 -38.91 -38.02
CA PHE A 4 16.44 -37.86 -37.40
C PHE A 4 15.90 -37.62 -35.98
N VAL A 5 16.75 -37.81 -34.97
CA VAL A 5 16.41 -37.48 -33.58
C VAL A 5 16.63 -35.98 -33.37
N LEU A 6 15.55 -35.20 -33.29
CA LEU A 6 15.60 -33.79 -32.93
C LEU A 6 15.80 -33.66 -31.42
N LYS A 7 16.99 -33.25 -30.97
CA LYS A 7 17.24 -32.95 -29.56
C LYS A 7 16.76 -31.53 -29.23
N ILE A 8 15.53 -31.41 -28.74
CA ILE A 8 15.01 -30.17 -28.16
C ILE A 8 15.66 -29.96 -26.79
N THR A 9 16.08 -28.74 -26.49
CA THR A 9 16.52 -28.33 -25.14
C THR A 9 15.64 -27.17 -24.70
N VAL A 10 14.94 -27.34 -23.57
CA VAL A 10 14.18 -26.26 -22.94
C VAL A 10 15.11 -25.56 -21.95
N LYS A 11 15.03 -24.24 -21.89
CA LYS A 11 15.68 -23.42 -20.86
C LYS A 11 14.62 -22.52 -20.25
N ASP A 12 14.37 -22.71 -18.97
CA ASP A 12 13.43 -21.87 -18.24
C ASP A 12 13.99 -20.46 -18.06
N LEU A 13 13.11 -19.47 -18.16
CA LEU A 13 13.42 -18.07 -17.91
C LEU A 13 12.90 -17.69 -16.50
N PRO A 14 13.69 -16.96 -15.70
CA PRO A 14 13.31 -16.62 -14.33
C PRO A 14 12.09 -15.69 -14.31
N THR A 15 11.40 -15.64 -13.17
CA THR A 15 10.61 -14.46 -12.77
C THR A 15 11.44 -13.62 -11.81
N ALA A 16 11.34 -12.30 -11.86
CA ALA A 16 12.04 -11.42 -10.91
C ALA A 16 11.08 -10.62 -10.05
N TYR A 17 11.61 -10.13 -8.92
CA TYR A 17 10.90 -9.28 -7.98
C TYR A 17 11.66 -7.97 -7.84
N CYS A 18 10.91 -6.87 -7.88
CA CYS A 18 11.42 -5.53 -7.60
C CYS A 18 10.69 -5.00 -6.37
N TYR A 19 11.37 -4.16 -5.61
CA TYR A 19 10.92 -3.70 -4.30
C TYR A 19 11.11 -2.20 -4.15
N SER A 20 10.21 -1.56 -3.41
CA SER A 20 10.28 -0.14 -3.04
C SER A 20 9.74 -0.02 -1.61
N PHE A 21 10.63 -0.13 -0.62
CA PHE A 21 10.31 -0.17 0.82
C PHE A 21 10.66 1.15 1.50
N THR A 22 9.86 1.51 2.51
CA THR A 22 10.08 2.69 3.36
C THR A 22 10.22 4.00 2.58
N ASP A 23 11.38 4.66 2.59
CA ASP A 23 11.53 6.05 2.13
C ASP A 23 12.35 6.25 0.83
N PRO A 24 11.83 5.80 -0.32
CA PRO A 24 11.88 4.41 -0.71
C PRO A 24 13.28 3.95 -1.08
N HIS A 25 13.73 2.91 -0.38
CA HIS A 25 14.82 2.06 -0.83
C HIS A 25 14.30 1.12 -1.92
N ILE A 26 14.85 1.26 -3.12
CA ILE A 26 14.48 0.48 -4.29
C ILE A 26 15.52 -0.62 -4.50
N ILE A 27 15.02 -1.84 -4.69
CA ILE A 27 15.81 -2.99 -5.12
C ILE A 27 15.26 -3.43 -6.48
N THR A 28 16.08 -3.32 -7.52
CA THR A 28 15.71 -3.67 -8.90
C THR A 28 15.48 -5.17 -9.11
N PHE A 29 14.92 -5.54 -10.26
CA PHE A 29 14.74 -6.94 -10.65
C PHE A 29 16.06 -7.74 -10.66
N ASP A 30 17.18 -7.09 -11.01
CA ASP A 30 18.52 -7.70 -11.03
C ASP A 30 19.30 -7.50 -9.72
N GLY A 31 18.71 -6.82 -8.73
CA GLY A 31 19.16 -6.78 -7.34
C GLY A 31 19.98 -5.55 -6.93
N ARG A 32 20.09 -4.52 -7.78
CA ARG A 32 20.71 -3.23 -7.44
C ARG A 32 19.89 -2.51 -6.38
N LEU A 33 20.52 -2.16 -5.26
CA LEU A 33 19.93 -1.37 -4.17
C LEU A 33 20.31 0.12 -4.33
N TYR A 34 19.32 1.00 -4.29
CA TYR A 34 19.51 2.47 -4.25
C TYR A 34 18.34 3.17 -3.57
N ASP A 35 18.47 4.46 -3.28
CA ASP A 35 17.48 5.24 -2.53
C ASP A 35 16.83 6.30 -3.43
N ASN A 36 15.50 6.46 -3.38
CA ASN A 36 14.79 7.53 -4.07
C ASN A 36 14.01 8.42 -3.08
N PHE A 37 14.69 9.45 -2.55
CA PHE A 37 14.11 10.43 -1.64
C PHE A 37 13.31 11.56 -2.34
N LYS A 38 13.02 11.46 -3.64
CA LYS A 38 12.29 12.50 -4.39
C LYS A 38 10.78 12.29 -4.32
N THR A 39 10.03 13.37 -4.19
CA THR A 39 8.56 13.35 -4.20
C THR A 39 7.99 13.41 -5.63
N GLY A 40 6.72 13.09 -5.78
CA GLY A 40 5.99 13.11 -7.05
C GLY A 40 5.74 11.71 -7.61
N THR A 41 5.37 11.65 -8.88
CA THR A 41 4.97 10.40 -9.56
C THR A 41 6.09 9.87 -10.45
N PHE A 42 6.32 8.55 -10.42
CA PHE A 42 7.38 7.87 -11.17
C PHE A 42 6.88 6.61 -11.88
N VAL A 43 7.50 6.26 -13.01
CA VAL A 43 7.34 4.93 -13.62
C VAL A 43 8.21 3.94 -12.85
N LEU A 44 7.59 3.10 -12.01
CA LEU A 44 8.33 2.09 -11.26
C LEU A 44 8.70 0.91 -12.16
N TYR A 45 7.76 0.45 -12.99
CA TYR A 45 7.97 -0.67 -13.89
C TYR A 45 7.12 -0.53 -15.16
N LYS A 46 7.75 -0.65 -16.33
CA LYS A 46 7.14 -0.71 -17.66
C LYS A 46 7.66 -1.93 -18.41
N SER A 47 6.79 -2.68 -19.10
CA SER A 47 7.21 -3.70 -20.07
C SER A 47 7.31 -3.11 -21.48
N THR A 48 8.30 -3.56 -22.24
CA THR A 48 8.45 -3.28 -23.68
C THR A 48 7.93 -4.43 -24.56
N ALA A 49 7.67 -5.61 -23.99
CA ALA A 49 7.15 -6.78 -24.70
C ALA A 49 5.62 -6.83 -24.77
N ARG A 50 4.93 -6.16 -23.83
CA ARG A 50 3.47 -6.15 -23.69
C ARG A 50 2.99 -4.84 -23.08
N ASP A 51 1.69 -4.57 -23.21
CA ASP A 51 1.08 -3.35 -22.68
C ASP A 51 0.89 -3.42 -21.16
N PHE A 52 1.98 -3.28 -20.41
CA PHE A 52 2.02 -3.32 -18.95
C PHE A 52 2.85 -2.18 -18.36
N GLU A 53 2.28 -1.44 -17.41
CA GLU A 53 2.94 -0.29 -16.80
C GLU A 53 2.41 -0.02 -15.38
N VAL A 54 3.32 0.31 -14.46
CA VAL A 54 3.04 0.62 -13.06
C VAL A 54 3.67 1.96 -12.70
N HIS A 55 2.84 2.91 -12.30
CA HIS A 55 3.29 4.18 -11.73
C HIS A 55 3.13 4.15 -10.20
N VAL A 56 4.01 4.86 -9.50
CA VAL A 56 3.94 5.06 -8.05
C VAL A 56 3.97 6.55 -7.73
N ARG A 57 3.22 6.92 -6.69
CA ARG A 57 3.24 8.27 -6.10
C ARG A 57 4.01 8.27 -4.80
N GLN A 58 4.84 9.29 -4.62
CA GLN A 58 5.70 9.45 -3.46
C GLN A 58 5.45 10.81 -2.82
N TRP A 59 4.84 10.82 -1.63
CA TRP A 59 4.60 12.03 -0.83
C TRP A 59 5.78 12.35 0.08
N ASP A 60 5.82 13.56 0.66
CA ASP A 60 6.81 13.89 1.70
C ASP A 60 6.49 13.14 3.01
N CYS A 61 7.51 12.49 3.57
CA CYS A 61 7.50 11.82 4.86
C CYS A 61 8.84 12.01 5.58
N GLY A 62 9.55 13.10 5.29
CA GLY A 62 10.83 13.44 5.91
C GLY A 62 10.69 13.78 7.39
N SER A 63 11.84 13.90 8.07
CA SER A 63 11.89 14.56 9.37
C SER A 63 11.90 16.09 9.18
N LEU A 64 11.81 16.82 10.29
CA LEU A 64 12.00 18.28 10.29
C LEU A 64 13.42 18.72 9.86
N GLN A 65 14.37 17.79 9.72
CA GLN A 65 15.78 18.05 9.40
C GLN A 65 16.21 17.48 8.05
N TYR A 66 15.66 16.34 7.64
CA TYR A 66 16.07 15.64 6.43
C TYR A 66 14.84 15.30 5.55
N PRO A 67 14.80 15.75 4.29
CA PRO A 67 13.73 15.40 3.38
C PRO A 67 13.86 13.93 2.98
N ALA A 68 12.71 13.26 2.90
CA ALA A 68 12.60 11.92 2.35
C ALA A 68 11.17 11.71 1.86
N SER A 69 10.99 11.00 0.76
CA SER A 69 9.66 10.67 0.25
C SER A 69 9.24 9.26 0.66
N CYS A 70 7.95 8.92 0.59
CA CYS A 70 7.43 7.58 0.86
C CYS A 70 6.37 7.25 -0.18
N ASN A 71 6.27 5.99 -0.64
CA ASN A 71 5.17 5.65 -1.54
C ASN A 71 3.82 5.82 -0.82
N CYS A 72 2.87 6.49 -1.45
CA CYS A 72 1.51 6.71 -0.94
C CYS A 72 0.44 6.13 -1.88
N GLY A 73 0.83 5.57 -3.02
CA GLY A 73 -0.09 4.86 -3.90
C GLY A 73 0.60 4.28 -5.13
N PHE A 74 -0.06 3.32 -5.77
CA PHE A 74 0.30 2.81 -7.09
C PHE A 74 -0.90 2.80 -8.02
N VAL A 75 -0.63 2.85 -9.33
CA VAL A 75 -1.59 2.53 -10.38
C VAL A 75 -0.92 1.61 -11.38
N ALA A 76 -1.59 0.51 -11.70
CA ALA A 76 -1.08 -0.54 -12.56
C ALA A 76 -2.04 -0.77 -13.73
N LYS A 77 -1.48 -0.92 -14.92
CA LYS A 77 -2.20 -1.14 -16.18
C LYS A 77 -1.73 -2.43 -16.84
N GLU A 78 -2.66 -3.26 -17.28
CA GLU A 78 -2.43 -4.38 -18.20
C GLU A 78 -3.47 -4.34 -19.31
N GLY A 79 -3.07 -3.98 -20.53
CA GLY A 79 -4.00 -3.77 -21.64
C GLY A 79 -5.06 -2.72 -21.31
N SER A 80 -6.31 -3.16 -21.12
CA SER A 80 -7.44 -2.29 -20.72
C SER A 80 -7.82 -2.36 -19.23
N ASP A 81 -7.17 -3.24 -18.45
CA ASP A 81 -7.31 -3.28 -17.00
C ASP A 81 -6.44 -2.20 -16.38
N ILE A 82 -7.03 -1.28 -15.60
CA ILE A 82 -6.32 -0.23 -14.88
C ILE A 82 -6.87 -0.17 -13.46
N ILE A 83 -6.01 -0.48 -12.49
CA ILE A 83 -6.35 -0.53 -11.06
C ILE A 83 -5.40 0.40 -10.31
N ALA A 84 -5.97 1.27 -9.48
CA ALA A 84 -5.22 2.18 -8.61
C ALA A 84 -5.52 1.90 -7.13
N PHE A 85 -4.48 1.95 -6.31
CA PHE A 85 -4.55 1.83 -4.86
C PHE A 85 -3.83 3.03 -4.25
N ASP A 86 -4.59 3.95 -3.64
CA ASP A 86 -4.11 5.31 -3.34
C ASP A 86 -4.52 5.77 -1.94
N MET A 87 -3.56 6.28 -1.15
CA MET A 87 -3.77 7.01 0.10
C MET A 87 -3.17 8.42 0.08
N CYS A 88 -2.60 8.89 -1.04
CA CYS A 88 -1.97 10.21 -1.15
C CYS A 88 -2.95 11.39 -0.92
N SER A 89 -4.26 11.15 -0.93
CA SER A 89 -5.29 12.19 -0.92
C SER A 89 -5.58 12.85 0.44
N GLY A 90 -5.10 12.28 1.55
CA GLY A 90 -5.36 12.81 2.89
C GLY A 90 -4.08 13.30 3.58
N GLN A 91 -4.12 13.41 4.91
CA GLN A 91 -2.94 13.72 5.71
C GLN A 91 -2.12 12.45 6.01
N LEU A 92 -0.80 12.60 6.11
CA LEU A 92 0.10 11.56 6.62
C LEU A 92 -0.40 11.07 8.00
N HIS A 93 -0.32 9.77 8.28
CA HIS A 93 -0.88 9.10 9.46
C HIS A 93 -2.42 9.08 9.61
N GLU A 94 -3.19 9.88 8.87
CA GLU A 94 -4.67 9.86 8.91
C GLU A 94 -5.31 9.19 7.69
N SER A 95 -4.59 9.13 6.57
CA SER A 95 -5.11 8.62 5.30
C SER A 95 -5.33 7.10 5.33
N GLN A 96 -6.48 6.67 4.83
CA GLN A 96 -6.75 5.26 4.54
C GLN A 96 -6.67 5.02 3.03
N PRO A 97 -6.03 3.92 2.58
CA PRO A 97 -5.93 3.62 1.16
C PRO A 97 -7.26 3.25 0.55
N ARG A 98 -7.41 3.60 -0.73
CA ARG A 98 -8.61 3.34 -1.52
C ARG A 98 -8.21 2.59 -2.77
N LEU A 99 -8.77 1.40 -2.94
CA LEU A 99 -8.73 0.69 -4.22
C LEU A 99 -9.80 1.25 -5.15
N SER A 100 -9.44 1.48 -6.41
CA SER A 100 -10.34 1.92 -7.47
C SER A 100 -10.01 1.23 -8.79
N ILE A 101 -11.04 0.85 -9.52
CA ILE A 101 -10.93 0.22 -10.84
C ILE A 101 -11.25 1.31 -11.86
N ILE A 102 -10.21 1.79 -12.54
CA ILE A 102 -10.26 2.91 -13.50
C ILE A 102 -10.78 2.44 -14.86
N SER A 103 -10.43 1.22 -15.26
CA SER A 103 -10.85 0.57 -16.51
C SER A 103 -10.72 -0.96 -16.38
N ARG A 104 -11.49 -1.73 -17.16
CA ARG A 104 -11.40 -3.21 -17.18
C ARG A 104 -11.83 -3.83 -18.52
N ASP A 105 -11.19 -4.93 -18.93
CA ASP A 105 -11.69 -5.83 -19.98
C ASP A 105 -12.86 -6.69 -19.45
N THR A 106 -14.08 -6.32 -19.83
CA THR A 106 -15.30 -7.09 -19.49
C THR A 106 -15.42 -8.42 -20.23
N THR A 107 -14.57 -8.68 -21.24
CA THR A 107 -14.54 -9.92 -22.04
C THR A 107 -13.50 -10.93 -21.56
N GLY A 108 -13.01 -10.74 -20.34
CA GLY A 108 -12.27 -11.73 -19.56
C GLY A 108 -10.89 -11.25 -19.12
N SER A 109 -10.88 -10.11 -18.42
CA SER A 109 -9.87 -9.75 -17.43
C SER A 109 -9.83 -10.78 -16.31
N ASN A 110 -8.66 -11.38 -16.07
CA ASN A 110 -8.44 -12.33 -14.97
C ASN A 110 -7.70 -11.67 -13.80
N VAL A 111 -7.89 -10.36 -13.61
CA VAL A 111 -7.38 -9.63 -12.45
C VAL A 111 -7.98 -10.19 -11.17
N ARG A 112 -7.12 -10.52 -10.20
CA ARG A 112 -7.50 -10.94 -8.84
C ARG A 112 -6.92 -9.96 -7.81
N ILE A 113 -7.73 -9.60 -6.82
CA ILE A 113 -7.39 -8.70 -5.72
C ILE A 113 -7.52 -9.49 -4.42
N THR A 114 -6.42 -9.61 -3.66
CA THR A 114 -6.43 -10.26 -2.34
C THR A 114 -6.06 -9.31 -1.21
N GLU A 115 -6.81 -9.37 -0.11
CA GLU A 115 -6.54 -8.67 1.16
C GLU A 115 -6.00 -9.67 2.20
N SER A 116 -4.78 -9.41 2.69
CA SER A 116 -4.07 -10.17 3.73
C SER A 116 -3.84 -9.29 4.96
N TYR A 117 -3.64 -9.91 6.12
CA TYR A 117 -3.33 -9.22 7.39
C TYR A 117 -4.30 -8.05 7.71
N LEU A 118 -5.61 -8.31 7.63
CA LEU A 118 -6.68 -7.31 7.86
C LEU A 118 -6.56 -6.05 6.98
N GLY A 119 -6.09 -6.21 5.74
CA GLY A 119 -5.91 -5.12 4.77
C GLY A 119 -4.56 -4.39 4.87
N ARG A 120 -3.66 -4.80 5.79
CA ARG A 120 -2.27 -4.31 5.81
C ARG A 120 -1.52 -4.69 4.53
N LYS A 121 -1.83 -5.84 3.92
CA LYS A 121 -1.17 -6.30 2.68
C LYS A 121 -2.23 -6.52 1.61
N VAL A 122 -2.12 -5.84 0.47
CA VAL A 122 -3.06 -5.95 -0.66
C VAL A 122 -2.29 -6.37 -1.91
N THR A 123 -2.73 -7.42 -2.61
CA THR A 123 -2.09 -7.86 -3.87
C THR A 123 -3.07 -7.77 -5.03
N VAL A 124 -2.67 -7.09 -6.10
CA VAL A 124 -3.35 -7.06 -7.40
C VAL A 124 -2.56 -7.92 -8.37
N LEU A 125 -3.06 -9.13 -8.64
CA LEU A 125 -2.52 -10.08 -9.61
C LEU A 125 -3.18 -9.85 -10.97
N PHE A 126 -2.37 -9.78 -12.03
CA PHE A 126 -2.80 -9.56 -13.41
C PHE A 126 -2.76 -10.84 -14.24
N SER A 127 -3.37 -10.81 -15.42
CA SER A 127 -3.58 -11.99 -16.28
C SER A 127 -2.27 -12.58 -16.82
N SER A 128 -1.20 -11.79 -16.91
CA SER A 128 0.16 -12.24 -17.23
C SER A 128 0.89 -12.98 -16.10
N GLY A 129 0.34 -13.00 -14.88
CA GLY A 129 1.02 -13.44 -13.67
C GLY A 129 1.98 -12.40 -13.05
N ALA A 130 2.06 -11.20 -13.63
CA ALA A 130 2.59 -10.03 -12.94
C ALA A 130 1.69 -9.65 -11.77
N PHE A 131 2.27 -9.15 -10.68
CA PHE A 131 1.47 -8.57 -9.59
C PHE A 131 2.09 -7.27 -9.06
N VAL A 132 1.23 -6.45 -8.46
CA VAL A 132 1.62 -5.35 -7.57
C VAL A 132 1.05 -5.63 -6.19
N ARG A 133 1.91 -5.62 -5.17
CA ARG A 133 1.54 -5.83 -3.77
C ARG A 133 1.95 -4.60 -2.96
N SER A 134 1.01 -4.05 -2.19
CA SER A 134 1.27 -2.98 -1.24
C SER A 134 1.23 -3.51 0.20
N ASP A 135 2.21 -3.08 0.99
CA ASP A 135 2.30 -3.26 2.43
C ASP A 135 2.07 -1.91 3.11
N VAL A 136 0.85 -1.68 3.57
CA VAL A 136 0.32 -0.43 4.10
C VAL A 136 0.81 -0.17 5.52
N SER A 137 1.12 1.09 5.81
CA SER A 137 1.41 1.59 7.15
C SER A 137 0.82 3.00 7.31
N GLU A 138 0.95 3.59 8.50
CA GLU A 138 0.47 4.96 8.77
C GLU A 138 1.27 6.01 7.97
N TRP A 139 2.53 5.72 7.65
CA TRP A 139 3.42 6.63 6.91
C TRP A 139 3.29 6.54 5.38
N GLY A 140 2.48 5.60 4.85
CA GLY A 140 2.39 5.31 3.42
C GLY A 140 2.32 3.80 3.18
N MET A 141 3.03 3.32 2.16
CA MET A 141 3.13 1.89 1.85
C MET A 141 4.50 1.52 1.29
N SER A 142 4.87 0.26 1.47
CA SER A 142 5.90 -0.38 0.67
C SER A 142 5.29 -1.11 -0.51
N ILE A 143 6.03 -1.27 -1.60
CA ILE A 143 5.54 -1.89 -2.84
C ILE A 143 6.47 -3.03 -3.24
N THR A 144 5.90 -4.21 -3.49
CA THR A 144 6.56 -5.36 -4.12
C THR A 144 5.93 -5.61 -5.49
N LEU A 145 6.77 -5.77 -6.51
CA LEU A 145 6.39 -6.09 -7.87
C LEU A 145 6.96 -7.45 -8.26
N ARG A 146 6.21 -8.23 -9.04
CA ARG A 146 6.71 -9.43 -9.73
C ARG A 146 6.62 -9.25 -11.24
N ALA A 147 7.73 -9.43 -11.93
CA ALA A 147 7.78 -9.54 -13.39
C ALA A 147 7.72 -11.03 -13.80
N PRO A 148 6.76 -11.46 -14.64
CA PRO A 148 6.73 -12.80 -15.21
C PRO A 148 7.86 -12.98 -16.23
N SER A 149 8.21 -14.23 -16.53
CA SER A 149 9.36 -14.58 -17.37
C SER A 149 9.27 -14.06 -18.82
N SER A 150 8.07 -13.67 -19.28
CA SER A 150 7.86 -13.00 -20.57
C SER A 150 8.51 -11.61 -20.64
N ASP A 151 8.74 -10.97 -19.50
CA ASP A 151 9.32 -9.63 -19.41
C ASP A 151 10.85 -9.65 -19.20
N TYR A 152 11.48 -10.84 -19.14
CA TYR A 152 12.94 -10.96 -19.05
C TYR A 152 13.61 -10.24 -20.23
N ARG A 153 14.52 -9.30 -19.93
CA ARG A 153 15.18 -8.34 -20.86
C ARG A 153 14.27 -7.31 -21.53
N ASN A 154 13.03 -7.20 -21.06
CA ASN A 154 12.01 -6.33 -21.64
C ASN A 154 11.39 -5.40 -20.58
N THR A 155 12.08 -5.13 -19.47
CA THR A 155 11.64 -4.15 -18.47
C THR A 155 12.36 -2.82 -18.62
N MET A 156 11.66 -1.77 -18.23
CA MET A 156 12.19 -0.43 -18.04
C MET A 156 11.55 0.21 -16.80
N GLY A 157 12.05 1.37 -16.38
CA GLY A 157 11.60 2.08 -15.19
C GLY A 157 12.57 1.94 -14.02
N LEU A 158 12.18 2.49 -12.86
CA LEU A 158 13.00 2.46 -11.64
C LEU A 158 13.37 1.04 -11.16
N CYS A 159 12.63 0.00 -11.59
CA CYS A 159 12.94 -1.41 -11.33
C CYS A 159 14.03 -2.04 -12.20
N GLY A 160 14.62 -1.31 -13.15
CA GLY A 160 15.76 -1.80 -13.93
C GLY A 160 15.39 -2.60 -15.19
N THR A 161 16.37 -3.32 -15.73
CA THR A 161 16.33 -3.95 -17.08
C THR A 161 15.95 -5.43 -17.10
N PHE A 162 16.00 -6.11 -15.95
CA PHE A 162 15.65 -7.52 -15.77
C PHE A 162 16.37 -8.43 -16.78
N ASP A 163 17.67 -8.26 -16.95
CA ASP A 163 18.52 -9.08 -17.83
C ASP A 163 19.51 -9.99 -17.07
N GLY A 164 19.59 -9.84 -15.75
CA GLY A 164 20.52 -10.49 -14.84
C GLY A 164 21.77 -9.67 -14.49
N ASN A 165 21.83 -8.38 -14.86
CA ASN A 165 22.99 -7.51 -14.64
C ASN A 165 22.63 -6.25 -13.83
N ALA A 166 22.84 -6.27 -12.52
CA ALA A 166 22.60 -5.10 -11.67
C ALA A 166 23.36 -3.82 -12.08
N GLU A 167 24.44 -3.91 -12.88
CA GLU A 167 25.25 -2.74 -13.24
C GLU A 167 24.63 -1.84 -14.32
N ASN A 168 23.82 -2.37 -15.25
CA ASN A 168 23.18 -1.58 -16.33
C ASN A 168 21.74 -1.14 -16.00
N ASP A 169 21.21 -1.50 -14.83
CA ASP A 169 19.87 -1.12 -14.35
C ASP A 169 19.59 0.39 -14.37
N TYR A 170 20.62 1.25 -14.27
CA TYR A 170 20.46 2.67 -14.50
C TYR A 170 20.45 2.96 -16.00
N HIS A 171 19.27 3.25 -16.55
CA HIS A 171 19.05 3.45 -17.98
C HIS A 171 18.07 4.59 -18.26
N THR A 172 18.22 5.22 -19.42
CA THR A 172 17.31 6.23 -19.95
C THR A 172 16.01 5.60 -20.46
N ALA A 173 14.96 6.40 -20.72
CA ALA A 173 13.70 5.95 -21.31
C ALA A 173 13.86 5.36 -22.73
N ASN A 174 15.01 5.57 -23.37
CA ASN A 174 15.40 4.97 -24.65
C ASN A 174 16.20 3.66 -24.49
N GLY A 175 16.39 3.15 -23.28
CA GLY A 175 17.17 1.94 -22.99
C GLY A 175 18.69 2.11 -23.07
N VAL A 176 19.20 3.35 -23.09
CA VAL A 176 20.65 3.62 -23.04
C VAL A 176 21.11 3.68 -21.59
N GLU A 177 22.12 2.89 -21.24
CA GLU A 177 22.77 2.87 -19.91
C GLU A 177 23.29 4.27 -19.50
N ILE A 178 23.04 4.63 -18.24
CA ILE A 178 23.53 5.86 -17.62
C ILE A 178 24.87 5.54 -16.95
N PRO A 179 25.99 6.20 -17.33
CA PRO A 179 27.32 5.88 -16.81
C PRO A 179 27.38 5.93 -15.28
N ASN A 180 27.88 4.85 -14.66
CA ASN A 180 27.92 4.68 -13.21
C ASN A 180 28.89 5.68 -12.53
N ASN A 181 28.37 6.86 -12.18
CA ASN A 181 29.05 7.94 -11.46
C ASN A 181 28.22 8.36 -10.23
N SER A 182 28.70 9.32 -9.43
CA SER A 182 28.02 9.76 -8.20
C SER A 182 26.60 10.31 -8.40
N ASP A 183 26.30 10.78 -9.62
CA ASP A 183 25.07 11.49 -9.96
C ASP A 183 24.16 10.61 -10.84
N ALA A 184 24.56 9.36 -11.11
CA ALA A 184 23.80 8.40 -11.88
C ALA A 184 22.45 8.03 -11.24
N PRO A 185 22.33 7.78 -9.91
CA PRO A 185 21.03 7.51 -9.29
C PRO A 185 20.09 8.71 -9.44
N PHE A 186 20.61 9.93 -9.25
CA PHE A 186 19.83 11.16 -9.40
C PHE A 186 19.33 11.36 -10.84
N SER A 187 20.23 11.14 -11.82
CA SER A 187 19.89 11.26 -13.25
C SER A 187 18.86 10.22 -13.67
N PHE A 188 18.97 8.99 -13.15
CA PHE A 188 18.03 7.89 -13.37
C PHE A 188 16.65 8.17 -12.77
N ILE A 189 16.59 8.59 -11.50
CA ILE A 189 15.33 8.98 -10.83
C ILE A 189 14.62 10.11 -11.60
N LYS A 190 15.38 11.09 -12.08
CA LYS A 190 14.86 12.23 -12.83
C LYS A 190 14.29 11.85 -14.19
N GLU A 191 14.91 10.91 -14.89
CA GLU A 191 14.41 10.38 -16.18
C GLU A 191 13.04 9.72 -16.02
N TRP A 192 12.86 8.95 -14.95
CA TRP A 192 11.63 8.17 -14.72
C TRP A 192 10.52 8.91 -13.98
N ARG A 193 10.68 10.22 -13.72
CA ARG A 193 9.64 11.07 -13.15
C ARG A 193 8.61 11.47 -14.20
N ILE A 194 7.33 11.34 -13.85
CA ILE A 194 6.20 11.65 -14.72
C ILE A 194 5.79 13.12 -14.51
N PRO A 195 5.57 13.91 -15.58
CA PRO A 195 5.07 15.27 -15.44
C PRO A 195 3.59 15.29 -14.98
N PRO A 196 3.13 16.36 -14.30
CA PRO A 196 1.75 16.50 -13.83
C PRO A 196 0.70 16.18 -14.90
N GLY A 197 -0.30 15.36 -14.56
CA GLY A 197 -1.36 14.95 -15.48
C GLY A 197 -0.93 13.94 -16.56
N GLY A 198 0.34 13.53 -16.56
CA GLY A 198 0.86 12.46 -17.42
C GLY A 198 0.63 11.05 -16.87
N SER A 199 0.16 10.91 -15.63
CA SER A 199 0.04 9.62 -14.96
C SER A 199 -1.28 8.91 -15.24
N LEU A 200 -1.26 7.57 -15.16
CA LEU A 200 -2.45 6.71 -15.19
C LEU A 200 -3.45 6.98 -14.04
N PHE A 201 -3.00 7.64 -12.96
CA PHE A 201 -3.89 8.14 -11.91
C PHE A 201 -4.80 9.27 -12.42
N ASP A 202 -4.27 10.14 -13.28
CA ASP A 202 -4.91 11.39 -13.69
C ASP A 202 -5.68 11.18 -14.99
N ARG A 203 -5.08 10.43 -15.92
CA ARG A 203 -5.59 10.23 -17.26
C ARG A 203 -5.67 8.74 -17.62
N THR A 204 -6.88 8.28 -17.87
CA THR A 204 -7.14 6.99 -18.53
C THR A 204 -6.69 7.07 -19.99
N PRO A 205 -5.75 6.22 -20.47
CA PRO A 205 -5.42 6.13 -21.89
C PRO A 205 -6.63 5.65 -22.71
N ALA A 206 -6.67 5.98 -24.00
CA ALA A 206 -7.66 5.40 -24.89
C ALA A 206 -7.45 3.87 -24.96
N SER A 207 -8.53 3.10 -24.87
CA SER A 207 -8.46 1.63 -24.94
C SER A 207 -7.94 1.19 -26.30
N LEU A 208 -6.77 0.54 -26.29
CA LEU A 208 -6.30 -0.22 -27.44
C LEU A 208 -7.21 -1.44 -27.65
N PRO A 209 -7.45 -1.88 -28.90
CA PRO A 209 -8.19 -3.11 -29.15
C PRO A 209 -7.48 -4.28 -28.47
N SER A 210 -8.24 -5.08 -27.71
CA SER A 210 -7.73 -6.20 -26.91
C SER A 210 -6.79 -7.08 -27.75
N SER A 211 -5.53 -7.18 -27.33
CA SER A 211 -4.57 -8.10 -27.93
C SER A 211 -5.08 -9.52 -27.79
N ARG A 212 -4.87 -10.38 -28.80
CA ARG A 212 -5.24 -11.80 -28.70
C ARG A 212 -4.67 -12.38 -27.42
N LYS A 213 -5.54 -12.96 -26.58
CA LYS A 213 -5.12 -13.62 -25.34
C LYS A 213 -4.12 -14.73 -25.70
N THR A 214 -3.04 -14.80 -24.95
CA THR A 214 -2.12 -15.93 -25.03
C THR A 214 -2.74 -17.07 -24.25
N ASP A 215 -3.18 -18.12 -24.95
CA ASP A 215 -3.65 -19.33 -24.29
C ASP A 215 -2.44 -20.04 -23.66
N PHE A 216 -2.48 -20.21 -22.35
CA PHE A 216 -1.47 -20.94 -21.60
C PHE A 216 -1.95 -22.37 -21.31
N CYS A 217 -1.02 -23.24 -20.97
CA CYS A 217 -1.28 -24.63 -20.66
C CYS A 217 -1.10 -24.83 -19.15
N ASP A 218 -2.12 -25.35 -18.45
CA ASP A 218 -1.97 -25.68 -17.02
C ASP A 218 -0.98 -26.85 -16.88
N CYS A 219 0.17 -26.59 -16.25
CA CYS A 219 1.17 -27.57 -15.92
C CYS A 219 0.74 -28.34 -14.67
N THR A 220 -0.30 -29.15 -14.80
CA THR A 220 -0.69 -30.12 -13.78
C THR A 220 0.40 -31.18 -13.64
N CYS A 221 1.38 -30.92 -12.78
CA CYS A 221 2.02 -32.00 -12.04
C CYS A 221 0.88 -32.77 -11.37
N LYS A 222 0.66 -34.01 -11.81
CA LYS A 222 -0.28 -34.90 -11.12
C LYS A 222 0.18 -34.97 -9.67
N ASP A 223 -0.73 -34.68 -8.76
CA ASP A 223 -0.51 -34.93 -7.34
C ASP A 223 -0.02 -36.37 -7.20
N ALA A 224 1.19 -36.55 -6.68
CA ALA A 224 1.72 -37.85 -6.37
C ALA A 224 0.99 -38.33 -5.11
N GLU A 225 -0.21 -38.89 -5.31
CA GLU A 225 -1.07 -39.40 -4.24
C GLU A 225 -0.26 -40.32 -3.33
N LEU A 226 -0.06 -39.85 -2.12
CA LEU A 226 0.67 -40.55 -1.08
C LEU A 226 -0.27 -41.53 -0.38
N ASP A 227 -0.77 -42.56 -1.09
CA ASP A 227 -1.29 -43.74 -0.41
C ASP A 227 -1.24 -45.07 -1.19
N GLN A 228 -0.71 -46.08 -0.49
CA GLN A 228 -0.87 -47.54 -0.58
C GLN A 228 -0.82 -48.32 -1.93
N SER A 229 0.03 -49.35 -1.88
CA SER A 229 0.22 -50.46 -2.83
C SER A 229 -1.02 -51.30 -3.17
N VAL A 230 -1.06 -51.89 -4.38
CA VAL A 230 -0.98 -53.37 -4.66
C VAL A 230 -0.54 -53.56 -6.14
N ASP A 231 0.11 -54.69 -6.45
CA ASP A 231 0.39 -55.16 -7.83
C ASP A 231 -0.87 -55.21 -8.71
N GLU A 232 -0.85 -54.60 -9.91
CA GLU A 232 -1.34 -55.29 -11.11
C GLU A 232 -0.72 -54.77 -12.41
N LEU A 233 -0.47 -55.68 -13.35
CA LEU A 233 0.33 -55.45 -14.55
C LEU A 233 -0.57 -55.25 -15.78
N GLU A 234 -1.25 -54.11 -15.87
CA GLU A 234 -2.13 -53.78 -17.00
C GLU A 234 -1.48 -52.85 -18.02
N THR A 235 -1.35 -53.35 -19.25
CA THR A 235 -0.91 -52.58 -20.42
C THR A 235 -1.99 -51.62 -20.90
N VAL A 236 -2.03 -50.40 -20.36
CA VAL A 236 -2.91 -49.33 -20.86
C VAL A 236 -2.18 -48.49 -21.91
N SER A 237 -2.79 -48.40 -23.09
CA SER A 237 -2.33 -47.60 -24.22
C SER A 237 -2.20 -46.12 -23.86
N LYS A 238 -1.02 -45.52 -24.10
CA LYS A 238 -0.86 -44.07 -24.13
C LYS A 238 -1.64 -43.50 -25.33
N SER A 239 -2.90 -43.17 -25.12
CA SER A 239 -3.55 -42.15 -25.94
C SER A 239 -2.90 -40.80 -25.61
N GLU A 240 -2.24 -40.20 -26.59
CA GLU A 240 -1.80 -38.82 -26.52
C GLU A 240 -3.06 -37.93 -26.50
N LEU A 241 -3.59 -37.68 -25.31
CA LEU A 241 -4.56 -36.61 -25.12
C LEU A 241 -3.87 -35.31 -25.53
N PRO A 242 -4.40 -34.55 -26.51
CA PRO A 242 -3.80 -33.28 -26.87
C PRO A 242 -3.87 -32.36 -25.65
N LEU A 243 -2.71 -31.81 -25.26
CA LEU A 243 -2.61 -30.73 -24.28
C LEU A 243 -3.38 -29.52 -24.82
N SER A 244 -4.67 -29.52 -24.55
CA SER A 244 -5.64 -28.55 -25.03
C SER A 244 -5.57 -27.32 -24.13
N CYS A 245 -4.51 -26.53 -24.28
CA CYS A 245 -4.32 -25.25 -23.62
C CYS A 245 -5.54 -24.36 -23.88
N LYS A 246 -6.44 -24.29 -22.89
CA LYS A 246 -7.78 -23.66 -22.97
C LYS A 246 -8.05 -22.69 -21.83
N ASP A 247 -7.26 -22.78 -20.76
CA ASP A 247 -7.49 -22.00 -19.56
C ASP A 247 -6.76 -20.66 -19.65
N SER A 248 -7.55 -19.61 -19.73
CA SER A 248 -7.08 -18.25 -19.46
C SER A 248 -6.74 -18.04 -17.97
N GLU A 249 -7.18 -18.94 -17.08
CA GLU A 249 -6.72 -19.02 -15.69
C GLU A 249 -5.29 -19.56 -15.62
N ASN A 250 -4.30 -18.72 -15.97
CA ASN A 250 -2.91 -19.14 -16.00
C ASN A 250 -1.93 -18.05 -15.55
N SER A 251 -1.91 -17.85 -14.23
CA SER A 251 -0.80 -18.42 -13.46
C SER A 251 -1.32 -18.73 -12.06
N ARG A 252 -1.13 -19.97 -11.57
CA ARG A 252 -1.44 -20.30 -10.17
C ARG A 252 -0.37 -19.68 -9.28
N PHE A 253 -0.50 -18.38 -8.99
CA PHE A 253 0.31 -17.75 -7.97
C PHE A 253 -0.06 -18.32 -6.60
N LEU A 254 0.80 -19.21 -6.09
CA LEU A 254 0.70 -19.75 -4.74
C LEU A 254 1.11 -18.65 -3.76
N SER A 255 0.15 -18.15 -2.98
CA SER A 255 0.40 -17.26 -1.84
C SER A 255 0.56 -18.12 -0.60
N LEU A 256 1.69 -18.02 0.09
CA LEU A 256 1.92 -18.68 1.39
C LEU A 256 1.40 -17.81 2.54
N ILE A 257 1.33 -16.50 2.32
CA ILE A 257 0.64 -15.56 3.19
C ILE A 257 -0.88 -15.71 2.93
N PRO A 258 -1.71 -16.04 3.94
CA PRO A 258 -3.16 -16.15 3.77
C PRO A 258 -3.77 -14.82 3.34
N GLY A 259 -4.70 -14.87 2.39
CA GLY A 259 -5.42 -13.70 1.91
C GLY A 259 -6.84 -14.04 1.48
N LEU A 260 -7.76 -13.12 1.72
CA LEU A 260 -9.13 -13.19 1.23
C LEU A 260 -9.18 -12.64 -0.20
N ASP A 261 -9.77 -13.38 -1.14
CA ASP A 261 -10.10 -12.87 -2.46
C ASP A 261 -11.30 -11.90 -2.34
N VAL A 262 -11.00 -10.61 -2.46
CA VAL A 262 -11.98 -9.50 -2.36
C VAL A 262 -12.37 -8.97 -3.74
N THR A 263 -11.95 -9.63 -4.83
CA THR A 263 -12.13 -9.13 -6.20
C THR A 263 -13.60 -8.84 -6.51
N ALA A 264 -14.53 -9.66 -6.03
CA ALA A 264 -15.97 -9.47 -6.22
C ALA A 264 -16.54 -8.22 -5.52
N GLU A 265 -15.94 -7.73 -4.42
CA GLU A 265 -16.38 -6.53 -3.71
C GLU A 265 -16.19 -5.27 -4.58
N TYR A 266 -15.12 -5.24 -5.38
CA TYR A 266 -14.79 -4.11 -6.26
C TYR A 266 -15.33 -4.25 -7.69
N LEU A 267 -15.73 -5.46 -8.09
CA LEU A 267 -16.21 -5.78 -9.45
C LEU A 267 -17.73 -5.85 -9.61
N SER A 268 -18.50 -5.52 -8.58
CA SER A 268 -19.96 -5.54 -8.65
C SER A 268 -20.48 -4.53 -9.70
N PRO A 269 -21.37 -4.92 -10.64
CA PRO A 269 -21.80 -4.05 -11.75
C PRO A 269 -22.49 -2.74 -11.36
N SER A 270 -22.87 -2.60 -10.09
CA SER A 270 -23.53 -1.44 -9.49
C SER A 270 -22.63 -0.19 -9.35
N ASP A 271 -21.32 -0.36 -9.21
CA ASP A 271 -20.46 0.70 -8.68
C ASP A 271 -19.77 1.56 -9.76
N LEU A 272 -19.96 1.22 -11.03
CA LEU A 272 -19.71 2.12 -12.18
C LEU A 272 -20.56 3.40 -12.12
N VAL A 273 -21.57 3.48 -11.23
CA VAL A 273 -22.36 4.69 -10.97
C VAL A 273 -22.59 4.93 -9.47
N LYS A 274 -21.50 4.97 -8.67
CA LYS A 274 -21.37 5.81 -7.45
C LYS A 274 -20.02 5.64 -6.76
N GLY A 275 -19.11 6.59 -6.98
CA GLY A 275 -18.14 6.91 -5.93
C GLY A 275 -18.86 7.63 -4.79
N LEU A 276 -19.08 6.97 -3.65
CA LEU A 276 -19.39 7.58 -2.35
C LEU A 276 -19.33 6.56 -1.20
N ASN A 277 -18.33 6.71 -0.32
CA ASN A 277 -18.24 6.27 1.08
C ASN A 277 -18.93 4.95 1.49
N LYS A 278 -18.15 3.85 1.64
CA LYS A 278 -18.55 2.73 2.51
C LYS A 278 -17.41 1.92 3.16
N ARG A 279 -16.69 2.53 4.10
CA ARG A 279 -16.14 1.83 5.30
C ARG A 279 -16.20 2.78 6.50
N SER A 280 -17.35 2.81 7.18
CA SER A 280 -17.48 3.34 8.54
C SER A 280 -18.32 2.36 9.35
N SER A 281 -17.71 1.74 10.36
CA SER A 281 -18.30 0.89 11.41
C SER A 281 -19.31 -0.19 10.97
N VAL A 282 -18.87 -1.44 10.92
CA VAL A 282 -19.75 -2.61 11.16
C VAL A 282 -19.16 -3.43 12.30
N HIS A 283 -19.46 -3.01 13.53
CA HIS A 283 -19.34 -3.84 14.72
C HIS A 283 -20.65 -3.74 15.50
N GLU A 284 -21.61 -4.57 15.12
CA GLU A 284 -22.67 -5.04 16.02
C GLU A 284 -23.35 -6.26 15.38
N MET A 285 -22.99 -7.46 15.84
CA MET A 285 -23.78 -8.67 15.62
C MET A 285 -23.85 -9.42 16.95
N ASN A 286 -24.92 -9.15 17.70
CA ASN A 286 -25.25 -9.89 18.90
C ASN A 286 -25.86 -11.24 18.51
N SER A 287 -25.26 -12.33 18.99
CA SER A 287 -25.89 -13.66 18.96
C SER A 287 -26.88 -13.81 20.11
N SER A 288 -28.15 -14.05 19.80
CA SER A 288 -29.03 -14.89 20.65
C SER A 288 -30.23 -15.46 19.88
N THR A 289 -30.09 -16.72 19.48
CA THR A 289 -31.11 -17.79 19.56
C THR A 289 -32.56 -17.53 19.10
N LEU A 290 -32.91 -18.29 18.05
CA LEU A 290 -34.20 -18.96 17.81
C LEU A 290 -35.11 -19.16 19.05
N LEU A 291 -36.41 -18.93 18.87
CA LEU A 291 -37.43 -19.98 19.03
C LEU A 291 -38.80 -19.58 18.41
N GLN A 292 -39.62 -20.60 18.15
CA GLN A 292 -40.87 -20.54 17.38
C GLN A 292 -42.05 -19.97 18.18
N LYS A 293 -42.97 -19.23 17.54
CA LYS A 293 -44.33 -19.72 17.20
C LYS A 293 -45.22 -18.65 16.56
N GLU A 294 -46.24 -19.14 15.86
CA GLU A 294 -47.28 -18.35 15.21
C GLU A 294 -48.31 -17.78 16.20
N ASP A 295 -48.92 -16.69 15.74
CA ASP A 295 -50.36 -16.42 15.76
C ASP A 295 -51.02 -15.55 16.87
N ASN A 296 -51.68 -14.51 16.33
CA ASN A 296 -52.98 -13.95 16.71
C ASN A 296 -53.21 -12.94 17.87
N GLN A 297 -54.13 -12.01 17.56
CA GLN A 297 -54.99 -11.16 18.41
C GLN A 297 -54.50 -9.82 19.03
N THR A 298 -54.71 -8.76 18.24
CA THR A 298 -55.65 -7.61 18.50
C THR A 298 -55.59 -6.70 19.75
N LYS A 299 -55.86 -5.42 19.44
CA LYS A 299 -56.38 -4.29 20.26
C LYS A 299 -55.36 -3.54 21.15
N LEU A 300 -55.52 -2.24 21.45
CA LEU A 300 -56.25 -1.06 20.92
C LEU A 300 -56.14 0.01 22.03
N HIS A 301 -55.95 1.30 21.66
CA HIS A 301 -56.05 2.56 22.45
C HIS A 301 -54.72 3.27 22.76
N LYS A 302 -54.51 4.50 22.27
CA LYS A 302 -54.94 5.82 22.81
C LYS A 302 -54.30 6.10 24.19
N SER A 303 -53.71 7.26 24.48
CA SER A 303 -53.81 8.61 23.87
C SER A 303 -52.48 9.38 24.03
N SER A 304 -52.17 10.40 23.19
CA SER A 304 -52.31 11.84 23.51
C SER A 304 -52.24 12.21 25.02
N SER A 305 -51.56 13.28 25.46
CA SER A 305 -50.83 14.33 24.72
C SER A 305 -50.19 15.37 25.67
N VAL A 306 -49.05 15.95 25.28
CA VAL A 306 -48.79 17.42 25.28
C VAL A 306 -48.45 18.21 26.59
N TYR A 307 -47.37 19.00 26.45
CA TYR A 307 -46.94 20.28 27.08
C TYR A 307 -46.28 20.42 28.48
N THR A 308 -45.18 21.19 28.40
CA THR A 308 -44.65 22.28 29.27
C THR A 308 -43.72 22.01 30.47
N HIS A 309 -42.70 22.87 30.49
CA HIS A 309 -41.73 23.20 31.53
C HIS A 309 -42.34 23.47 32.92
N VAL A 310 -41.54 23.25 33.97
CA VAL A 310 -41.25 24.25 35.03
C VAL A 310 -39.98 23.83 35.78
N SER A 311 -39.22 24.81 36.27
CA SER A 311 -38.00 24.65 37.09
C SER A 311 -38.31 24.71 38.58
N THR A 312 -37.58 23.98 39.42
CA THR A 312 -37.49 24.29 40.87
C THR A 312 -36.18 23.79 41.52
N THR A 313 -35.80 24.48 42.60
CA THR A 313 -34.50 24.41 43.32
C THR A 313 -34.67 23.99 44.78
N SER A 314 -33.68 23.29 45.34
CA SER A 314 -33.33 23.19 46.79
C SER A 314 -32.06 22.33 46.92
N GLU A 315 -30.88 22.71 47.44
CA GLU A 315 -30.43 23.43 48.67
C GLU A 315 -30.30 22.59 49.96
N ILE A 316 -29.40 23.06 50.86
CA ILE A 316 -28.93 22.53 52.18
C ILE A 316 -27.71 21.57 52.07
N SER A 317 -26.43 21.88 52.41
CA SER A 317 -25.74 22.52 53.58
C SER A 317 -25.31 21.49 54.66
N SER A 318 -24.10 21.46 55.28
CA SER A 318 -22.86 22.30 55.31
C SER A 318 -21.61 21.37 55.52
N GLY A 319 -20.34 21.74 55.84
CA GLY A 319 -19.63 22.99 56.14
C GLY A 319 -18.35 22.75 57.02
N ILE A 320 -17.52 23.81 57.26
CA ILE A 320 -16.49 23.96 58.35
C ILE A 320 -15.19 23.09 58.23
N GLU A 321 -13.93 23.56 58.34
CA GLU A 321 -13.33 24.89 58.63
C GLU A 321 -11.84 25.06 58.13
N LYS A 322 -11.44 26.31 57.80
CA LYS A 322 -10.15 27.06 57.99
C LYS A 322 -8.76 26.42 57.68
N GLU A 323 -7.74 27.14 57.17
CA GLU A 323 -7.57 28.52 56.61
C GLU A 323 -6.29 28.50 55.69
N GLY A 324 -5.63 29.55 55.17
CA GLY A 324 -5.68 31.03 55.28
C GLY A 324 -4.32 31.63 54.82
N THR A 325 -4.02 32.94 54.73
CA THR A 325 -4.83 34.19 54.66
C THR A 325 -3.88 35.38 54.32
N SER A 326 -4.01 36.06 53.17
CA SER A 326 -3.52 37.46 52.98
C SER A 326 -4.17 38.20 51.78
N SER A 327 -4.30 39.52 51.91
CA SER A 327 -5.19 40.45 51.16
C SER A 327 -4.40 41.75 50.78
N SER A 328 -4.89 42.86 50.18
CA SER A 328 -6.03 43.23 49.30
C SER A 328 -5.89 44.72 48.85
N ASP A 329 -6.82 45.19 47.99
CA ASP A 329 -7.26 46.60 47.75
C ASP A 329 -6.36 47.57 46.92
N ILE A 330 -6.79 48.33 45.88
CA ILE A 330 -8.05 48.99 45.39
C ILE A 330 -8.13 50.51 45.69
N LYS A 331 -8.13 51.34 44.61
CA LYS A 331 -8.92 52.58 44.33
C LYS A 331 -8.26 53.42 43.20
N ARG A 332 -8.86 54.42 42.53
CA ARG A 332 -10.21 54.74 41.96
C ARG A 332 -10.14 56.16 41.33
N ILE A 333 -11.10 56.54 40.47
CA ILE A 333 -11.53 57.93 40.08
C ILE A 333 -11.03 58.48 38.71
N SER A 334 -11.92 59.31 38.14
CA SER A 334 -12.14 59.80 36.77
C SER A 334 -11.78 61.28 36.53
N HIS A 335 -11.71 61.74 35.27
CA HIS A 335 -12.02 63.15 34.88
C HIS A 335 -12.51 63.29 33.42
N SER A 336 -12.82 64.53 32.99
CA SER A 336 -13.97 64.84 32.12
C SER A 336 -13.71 65.79 30.92
N SER A 337 -14.40 65.51 29.79
CA SER A 337 -14.96 66.42 28.74
C SER A 337 -14.33 67.78 28.36
N LEU A 338 -14.20 68.05 27.04
CA LEU A 338 -14.38 69.39 26.43
C LEU A 338 -14.74 69.31 24.92
N HIS A 339 -15.33 70.39 24.38
CA HIS A 339 -16.15 70.45 23.14
C HIS A 339 -15.44 71.01 21.87
N ARG A 340 -16.18 70.96 20.72
CA ARG A 340 -16.20 71.91 19.55
C ARG A 340 -15.53 71.35 18.25
N SER A 341 -16.05 71.47 17.01
CA SER A 341 -17.23 72.17 16.41
C SER A 341 -17.71 71.51 15.09
N GLN A 342 -18.94 71.83 14.66
CA GLN A 342 -19.51 71.49 13.33
C GLN A 342 -19.02 72.41 12.19
N SER A 343 -19.10 71.96 10.93
CA SER A 343 -19.58 72.76 9.77
C SER A 343 -19.96 71.86 8.58
N VAL A 344 -20.51 72.45 7.50
CA VAL A 344 -21.52 71.82 6.61
C VAL A 344 -21.17 71.90 5.10
N THR A 345 -21.43 70.83 4.35
CA THR A 345 -21.57 70.70 2.87
C THR A 345 -20.46 71.15 1.89
N SER A 346 -20.15 70.31 0.89
CA SER A 346 -20.65 70.49 -0.50
C SER A 346 -20.11 69.43 -1.49
N ARG A 347 -20.75 69.29 -2.67
CA ARG A 347 -20.42 68.30 -3.73
C ARG A 347 -19.61 68.93 -4.88
N ARG A 348 -18.56 68.24 -5.39
CA ARG A 348 -18.40 67.96 -6.85
C ARG A 348 -17.31 66.94 -7.20
N LYS A 349 -17.42 66.38 -8.42
CA LYS A 349 -16.69 65.21 -8.98
C LYS A 349 -15.43 65.60 -9.78
N ARG A 350 -14.42 64.70 -9.82
CA ARG A 350 -13.81 64.06 -11.03
C ARG A 350 -12.65 63.12 -10.60
N GLN A 351 -12.74 61.81 -10.83
CA GLN A 351 -12.31 61.02 -12.03
C GLN A 351 -10.80 60.69 -12.11
N SER A 352 -10.45 59.44 -11.76
CA SER A 352 -9.32 58.60 -12.24
C SER A 352 -9.47 57.26 -11.51
N TYR A 353 -9.96 56.15 -12.08
CA TYR A 353 -9.53 55.37 -13.25
C TYR A 353 -8.15 54.70 -13.11
N TYR A 354 -8.09 53.67 -12.28
CA TYR A 354 -7.47 52.40 -12.71
C TYR A 354 -8.44 51.25 -12.47
N LYS A 355 -8.54 50.39 -13.48
CA LYS A 355 -9.59 49.39 -13.66
C LYS A 355 -8.91 48.03 -13.57
N TYR A 356 -9.01 47.37 -12.42
CA TYR A 356 -8.49 46.01 -12.26
C TYR A 356 -9.32 45.07 -13.12
N HIS A 357 -8.75 44.65 -14.25
CA HIS A 357 -9.30 43.57 -15.07
C HIS A 357 -8.74 42.25 -14.55
N PRO A 358 -9.57 41.30 -14.11
CA PRO A 358 -9.09 39.94 -13.88
C PRO A 358 -8.68 39.34 -15.23
N VAL A 359 -7.42 38.88 -15.33
CA VAL A 359 -6.85 38.29 -16.56
C VAL A 359 -7.32 36.84 -16.78
N PHE A 360 -8.13 36.30 -15.87
CA PHE A 360 -8.77 35.00 -16.00
C PHE A 360 -10.20 35.17 -16.53
N LEU A 361 -10.36 34.89 -17.82
CA LEU A 361 -11.65 34.49 -18.37
C LEU A 361 -12.07 33.20 -17.66
N PHE A 362 -13.08 33.28 -16.78
CA PHE A 362 -13.83 32.10 -16.37
C PHE A 362 -14.57 31.57 -17.60
N GLN A 363 -13.92 30.69 -18.36
CA GLN A 363 -14.65 29.73 -19.18
C GLN A 363 -15.43 28.84 -18.21
N SER A 364 -16.73 28.73 -18.43
CA SER A 364 -17.57 27.77 -17.73
C SER A 364 -17.08 26.37 -18.11
N LEU A 365 -16.38 25.71 -17.19
CA LEU A 365 -15.96 24.33 -17.31
C LEU A 365 -17.17 23.47 -17.65
N SER A 366 -17.06 22.62 -18.68
CA SER A 366 -18.07 21.63 -18.99
C SER A 366 -18.05 20.51 -17.94
N GLN A 367 -19.10 19.68 -17.93
CA GLN A 367 -19.16 18.48 -17.10
C GLN A 367 -17.92 17.58 -17.32
N ALA A 368 -17.44 17.46 -18.57
CA ALA A 368 -16.26 16.69 -18.93
C ALA A 368 -14.94 17.34 -18.44
N ASP A 369 -14.88 18.67 -18.36
CA ASP A 369 -13.70 19.35 -17.79
C ASP A 369 -13.67 19.17 -16.25
N LEU A 370 -14.84 19.19 -15.60
CA LEU A 370 -14.97 18.87 -14.16
C LEU A 370 -14.65 17.41 -13.83
N GLU A 371 -14.98 16.48 -14.72
CA GLU A 371 -14.54 15.07 -14.65
C GLU A 371 -13.05 14.90 -14.99
N GLY A 372 -12.48 15.85 -15.73
CA GLY A 372 -11.05 15.96 -16.05
C GLY A 372 -10.18 16.46 -14.90
N TYR A 373 -10.75 17.15 -13.90
CA TYR A 373 -10.07 17.46 -12.63
C TYR A 373 -10.05 16.24 -11.69
N ARG A 374 -9.59 15.10 -12.21
CA ARG A 374 -9.11 13.99 -11.38
C ARG A 374 -7.99 14.53 -10.49
N TYR A 375 -8.21 14.39 -9.17
CA TYR A 375 -7.26 14.47 -8.07
C TYR A 375 -5.93 15.22 -8.33
N PHE A 376 -5.80 16.40 -7.71
CA PHE A 376 -4.55 17.15 -7.67
C PHE A 376 -3.57 16.53 -6.67
N PHE A 377 -2.40 16.08 -7.15
CA PHE A 377 -1.28 15.65 -6.31
C PHE A 377 -0.24 16.78 -6.20
N PRO A 378 -0.10 17.46 -5.04
CA PRO A 378 0.77 18.63 -4.89
C PRO A 378 2.23 18.39 -5.28
N GLU A 379 2.74 17.21 -4.99
CA GLU A 379 4.15 16.83 -5.12
C GLU A 379 4.63 16.84 -6.57
N ASP A 380 3.79 16.47 -7.54
CA ASP A 380 4.10 16.55 -8.98
C ASP A 380 4.41 17.99 -9.42
N HIS A 381 3.89 19.00 -8.68
CA HIS A 381 4.07 20.42 -8.96
C HIS A 381 5.20 21.08 -8.14
N THR A 382 5.88 20.31 -7.27
CA THR A 382 7.01 20.84 -6.51
C THR A 382 8.24 21.03 -7.41
N THR A 383 8.90 22.19 -7.31
CA THR A 383 10.17 22.41 -8.00
C THR A 383 11.27 21.66 -7.28
N ASP A 384 12.04 20.87 -8.02
CA ASP A 384 13.13 20.07 -7.47
C ASP A 384 14.26 20.96 -6.93
N GLU A 385 14.25 21.25 -5.64
CA GLU A 385 15.38 21.91 -4.97
C GLU A 385 16.46 20.85 -4.68
N ASP A 386 17.48 20.81 -5.52
CA ASP A 386 18.63 19.89 -5.40
C ASP A 386 19.60 20.30 -4.27
N LYS A 387 19.06 20.47 -3.07
CA LYS A 387 19.83 20.61 -1.83
C LYS A 387 20.30 19.23 -1.40
N LYS A 388 21.62 19.01 -1.48
CA LYS A 388 22.25 17.78 -0.98
C LYS A 388 22.31 17.80 0.55
N PHE A 389 21.28 17.25 1.18
CA PHE A 389 21.28 17.00 2.62
C PHE A 389 22.23 15.82 2.92
N LEU A 390 23.10 16.01 3.91
CA LEU A 390 24.03 14.99 4.37
C LEU A 390 23.68 14.71 5.84
N PRO A 391 22.90 13.65 6.13
CA PRO A 391 22.57 13.31 7.50
C PRO A 391 23.82 12.81 8.24
N SER A 392 23.86 13.07 9.55
CA SER A 392 25.00 12.72 10.39
C SER A 392 24.55 12.22 11.76
N TRP A 393 25.31 11.29 12.33
CA TRP A 393 25.15 10.84 13.71
C TRP A 393 25.85 11.78 14.71
N PRO A 394 25.32 11.93 15.95
CA PRO A 394 24.02 11.46 16.39
C PRO A 394 22.89 12.28 15.76
N THR A 395 21.68 11.70 15.71
CA THR A 395 20.48 12.41 15.27
C THR A 395 20.08 13.53 16.25
N PRO A 396 19.16 14.45 15.88
CA PRO A 396 18.65 15.48 16.80
C PRO A 396 18.10 14.97 18.14
N SER A 397 17.47 13.79 18.18
CA SER A 397 17.01 13.13 19.41
C SER A 397 18.13 12.50 20.25
N GLY A 398 19.34 12.38 19.69
CA GLY A 398 20.51 11.78 20.32
C GLY A 398 20.75 10.30 19.96
N LEU A 399 20.04 9.75 18.98
CA LEU A 399 20.28 8.38 18.52
C LEU A 399 21.68 8.26 17.89
N THR A 400 22.44 7.23 18.27
CA THR A 400 23.75 6.93 17.69
C THR A 400 23.66 5.78 16.70
N GLU A 401 24.61 5.70 15.77
CA GLU A 401 24.71 4.59 14.79
C GLU A 401 24.69 3.21 15.46
N SER A 402 25.44 3.03 16.56
CA SER A 402 25.50 1.76 17.28
C SER A 402 24.20 1.44 18.01
N SER A 403 23.49 2.46 18.51
CA SER A 403 22.15 2.30 19.10
C SER A 403 21.11 1.94 18.03
N ALA A 404 21.12 2.63 16.88
CA ALA A 404 20.26 2.34 15.74
C ALA A 404 20.49 0.93 15.21
N LEU A 405 21.75 0.52 15.01
CA LEU A 405 22.10 -0.83 14.56
C LEU A 405 21.59 -1.92 15.53
N GLY A 406 21.78 -1.73 16.84
CA GLY A 406 21.28 -2.68 17.84
C GLY A 406 19.75 -2.79 17.85
N LEU A 407 19.05 -1.67 17.69
CA LEU A 407 17.59 -1.64 17.58
C LEU A 407 17.11 -2.33 16.29
N CYS A 408 17.72 -2.03 15.14
CA CYS A 408 17.40 -2.64 13.85
C CYS A 408 17.71 -4.14 13.80
N GLN A 409 18.80 -4.60 14.41
CA GLN A 409 19.07 -6.03 14.58
C GLN A 409 17.97 -6.71 15.40
N GLN A 410 17.49 -6.06 16.47
CA GLN A 410 16.43 -6.62 17.30
C GLN A 410 15.06 -6.61 16.60
N ALA A 411 14.72 -5.51 15.91
CA ALA A 411 13.44 -5.33 15.22
C ALA A 411 13.33 -6.13 13.93
N VAL A 412 14.42 -6.25 13.15
CA VAL A 412 14.42 -6.89 11.82
C VAL A 412 14.97 -8.32 11.88
N ALA A 413 16.24 -8.51 12.24
CA ALA A 413 16.89 -9.83 12.19
C ALA A 413 16.36 -10.79 13.27
N ASN A 414 16.13 -10.30 14.49
CA ASN A 414 15.57 -11.10 15.60
C ASN A 414 14.03 -11.15 15.61
N SER A 415 13.35 -10.59 14.60
CA SER A 415 11.90 -10.76 14.43
C SER A 415 11.53 -12.24 14.27
N THR A 416 10.23 -12.54 14.34
CA THR A 416 9.73 -13.90 14.08
C THR A 416 10.03 -14.35 12.64
N ILE A 417 9.81 -13.48 11.65
CA ILE A 417 10.12 -13.79 10.25
C ILE A 417 11.64 -13.84 9.98
N GLY A 418 12.43 -12.95 10.59
CA GLY A 418 13.89 -12.93 10.47
C GLY A 418 14.55 -14.18 11.07
N ARG A 419 14.06 -14.67 12.21
CA ARG A 419 14.55 -15.92 12.81
C ARG A 419 14.05 -17.18 12.10
N ALA A 420 12.78 -17.22 11.68
CA ALA A 420 12.25 -18.37 10.95
C ALA A 420 12.91 -18.51 9.56
N CYS A 421 13.10 -17.39 8.85
CA CYS A 421 13.50 -17.37 7.45
C CYS A 421 14.96 -16.96 7.19
N GLY A 422 15.73 -16.63 8.23
CA GLY A 422 17.09 -16.11 8.10
C GLY A 422 18.05 -17.00 7.29
N GLY A 423 17.85 -18.32 7.33
CA GLY A 423 18.62 -19.29 6.51
C GLY A 423 18.37 -19.17 5.00
N LEU A 424 17.18 -18.71 4.58
CA LEU A 424 16.81 -18.53 3.16
C LEU A 424 17.08 -17.10 2.67
N LEU A 425 16.90 -16.11 3.54
CA LEU A 425 17.03 -14.68 3.20
C LEU A 425 18.47 -14.28 2.84
N GLY A 426 19.48 -14.88 3.49
CA GLY A 426 20.90 -14.58 3.24
C GLY A 426 21.20 -13.08 3.42
N ARG A 427 21.79 -12.45 2.40
CA ARG A 427 22.09 -10.99 2.42
C ARG A 427 20.83 -10.12 2.61
N ARG A 428 19.62 -10.57 2.26
CA ARG A 428 18.40 -9.74 2.41
C ARG A 428 18.11 -9.31 3.84
N THR A 429 18.53 -10.10 4.83
CA THR A 429 18.43 -9.71 6.24
C THR A 429 19.38 -8.55 6.56
N GLU A 430 20.59 -8.54 5.98
CA GLU A 430 21.57 -7.46 6.13
C GLU A 430 21.12 -6.20 5.39
N ASP A 431 20.64 -6.33 4.14
CA ASP A 431 20.05 -5.24 3.37
C ASP A 431 18.94 -4.54 4.17
N ALA A 432 18.02 -5.31 4.75
CA ALA A 432 16.89 -4.79 5.53
C ALA A 432 17.29 -4.15 6.87
N VAL A 433 18.32 -4.67 7.56
CA VAL A 433 18.87 -4.03 8.76
C VAL A 433 19.54 -2.69 8.40
N ASN A 434 20.27 -2.63 7.28
CA ASN A 434 20.88 -1.39 6.80
C ASN A 434 19.85 -0.35 6.35
N ILE A 435 18.76 -0.79 5.72
CA ILE A 435 17.57 0.03 5.42
C ILE A 435 17.02 0.63 6.71
N CYS A 436 16.69 -0.19 7.72
CA CYS A 436 16.22 0.30 9.02
C CYS A 436 17.17 1.33 9.67
N VAL A 437 18.48 1.14 9.58
CA VAL A 437 19.46 2.09 10.14
C VAL A 437 19.44 3.43 9.38
N LYS A 438 19.24 3.42 8.04
CA LYS A 438 19.03 4.64 7.24
C LYS A 438 17.69 5.31 7.58
N ASP A 439 16.60 4.55 7.68
CA ASP A 439 15.30 5.06 8.10
C ASP A 439 15.43 5.81 9.44
N LEU A 440 16.03 5.18 10.45
CA LEU A 440 16.22 5.81 11.77
C LEU A 440 17.11 7.07 11.72
N LEU A 441 18.11 7.12 10.84
CA LEU A 441 18.96 8.30 10.62
C LEU A 441 18.20 9.48 9.99
N LEU A 442 17.34 9.19 9.00
CA LEU A 442 16.61 10.20 8.23
C LEU A 442 15.37 10.71 8.97
N LYS A 443 14.64 9.80 9.62
CA LYS A 443 13.36 10.07 10.29
C LYS A 443 13.50 10.54 11.74
N ASP A 444 14.56 10.12 12.42
CA ASP A 444 14.79 10.34 13.86
C ASP A 444 13.62 9.87 14.75
N ASP A 445 12.95 8.79 14.36
CA ASP A 445 11.78 8.23 15.02
C ASP A 445 11.85 6.69 15.07
N LEU A 446 11.86 6.13 16.28
CA LEU A 446 11.99 4.70 16.53
C LEU A 446 10.85 3.84 15.95
N ARG A 447 9.69 4.44 15.62
CA ARG A 447 8.57 3.73 14.96
C ARG A 447 8.94 3.18 13.58
N TRP A 448 10.01 3.67 12.97
CA TRP A 448 10.52 3.16 11.69
C TRP A 448 11.31 1.86 11.80
N ALA A 449 11.70 1.43 13.01
CA ALA A 449 12.56 0.25 13.19
C ALA A 449 11.96 -1.07 12.65
N GLU A 450 10.64 -1.15 12.54
CA GLU A 450 9.90 -2.31 12.02
C GLU A 450 9.41 -2.12 10.56
N ALA A 451 9.61 -0.94 9.96
CA ALA A 451 9.08 -0.62 8.64
C ALA A 451 9.65 -1.55 7.54
N SER A 452 10.90 -1.98 7.70
CA SER A 452 11.60 -2.90 6.79
C SER A 452 11.16 -4.37 6.93
N LEU A 453 10.32 -4.74 7.90
CA LEU A 453 9.84 -6.12 8.07
C LEU A 453 9.07 -6.64 6.86
N ALA A 454 8.36 -5.75 6.14
CA ALA A 454 7.65 -6.11 4.93
C ALA A 454 8.61 -6.63 3.82
N LEU A 455 9.88 -6.20 3.78
CA LEU A 455 10.88 -6.77 2.87
C LEU A 455 11.17 -8.23 3.23
N LEU A 456 11.31 -8.56 4.52
CA LEU A 456 11.54 -9.92 4.99
C LEU A 456 10.34 -10.82 4.71
N GLU A 457 9.11 -10.36 4.96
CA GLU A 457 7.89 -11.11 4.65
C GLU A 457 7.84 -11.48 3.15
N ASN A 458 8.08 -10.51 2.26
CA ASN A 458 7.94 -10.70 0.82
C ASN A 458 9.11 -11.48 0.18
N GLU A 459 10.37 -11.26 0.58
CA GLU A 459 11.49 -12.10 0.14
C GLU A 459 11.40 -13.50 0.75
N CYS A 460 10.90 -13.66 1.99
CA CYS A 460 10.74 -14.99 2.58
C CYS A 460 9.71 -15.83 1.81
N GLU A 461 8.51 -15.30 1.55
CA GLU A 461 7.50 -16.01 0.76
C GLU A 461 8.07 -16.45 -0.60
N LYS A 462 8.74 -15.54 -1.31
CA LYS A 462 9.41 -15.83 -2.58
C LYS A 462 10.42 -16.98 -2.45
N ARG A 463 11.35 -16.92 -1.48
CA ARG A 463 12.38 -17.97 -1.33
C ARG A 463 11.76 -19.32 -0.96
N VAL A 464 10.73 -19.34 -0.11
CA VAL A 464 10.05 -20.60 0.24
C VAL A 464 9.33 -21.19 -0.99
N LEU A 465 8.72 -20.37 -1.84
CA LEU A 465 8.14 -20.83 -3.12
C LEU A 465 9.20 -21.35 -4.10
N GLU A 466 10.37 -20.71 -4.16
CA GLU A 466 11.52 -21.18 -4.97
C GLU A 466 12.00 -22.55 -4.46
N GLU A 467 12.27 -22.71 -3.15
CA GLU A 467 12.75 -23.97 -2.55
C GLU A 467 11.74 -25.13 -2.68
N ILE A 468 10.43 -24.88 -2.46
CA ILE A 468 9.37 -25.89 -2.63
C ILE A 468 9.38 -26.47 -4.04
N ASN A 469 9.67 -25.65 -5.05
CA ASN A 469 9.72 -26.09 -6.45
C ASN A 469 10.99 -26.87 -6.81
N TYR A 470 12.08 -26.74 -6.04
CA TYR A 470 13.35 -27.44 -6.29
C TYR A 470 13.55 -28.70 -5.44
N ASN A 471 13.14 -28.72 -4.17
CA ASN A 471 13.42 -29.84 -3.26
C ASN A 471 12.27 -30.12 -2.25
N PRO A 472 11.18 -30.75 -2.69
CA PRO A 472 9.97 -30.93 -1.87
C PRO A 472 10.09 -31.95 -0.72
N GLN A 473 11.16 -32.76 -0.66
CA GLN A 473 11.21 -33.96 0.20
C GLN A 473 12.12 -33.83 1.44
N GLU A 474 13.04 -32.86 1.49
CA GLU A 474 13.97 -32.70 2.63
C GLU A 474 13.54 -31.67 3.69
N LEU A 475 12.45 -30.90 3.46
CA LEU A 475 12.23 -29.63 4.18
C LEU A 475 10.98 -29.56 5.09
N GLN A 476 10.26 -30.66 5.29
CA GLN A 476 8.94 -30.68 5.96
C GLN A 476 8.91 -29.96 7.33
N VAL A 477 9.91 -30.18 8.18
CA VAL A 477 9.96 -29.64 9.56
C VAL A 477 10.34 -28.15 9.59
N PHE A 478 11.16 -27.70 8.64
CA PHE A 478 11.56 -26.28 8.56
C PHE A 478 10.45 -25.43 7.92
N ILE A 479 9.75 -25.98 6.93
CA ILE A 479 8.60 -25.35 6.27
C ILE A 479 7.48 -25.01 7.27
N GLU A 480 7.16 -25.86 8.24
CA GLU A 480 6.06 -25.58 9.19
C GLU A 480 6.32 -24.31 10.02
N SER A 481 7.56 -24.10 10.49
CA SER A 481 7.94 -22.89 11.22
C SER A 481 7.91 -21.63 10.33
N LEU A 482 8.35 -21.76 9.07
CA LEU A 482 8.32 -20.68 8.07
C LEU A 482 6.88 -20.27 7.73
N LEU A 483 6.03 -21.24 7.40
CA LEU A 483 4.62 -21.02 7.11
C LEU A 483 3.90 -20.43 8.32
N THR A 484 4.21 -20.86 9.54
CA THR A 484 3.65 -20.26 10.75
C THR A 484 4.05 -18.78 10.90
N ALA A 485 5.31 -18.42 10.60
CA ALA A 485 5.76 -17.04 10.67
C ALA A 485 5.14 -16.12 9.58
N LEU A 486 4.85 -16.67 8.39
CA LEU A 486 4.11 -15.98 7.32
C LEU A 486 2.59 -15.97 7.55
N LYS A 487 2.04 -16.97 8.23
CA LYS A 487 0.60 -17.05 8.56
C LYS A 487 0.23 -16.12 9.72
N CYS A 488 1.08 -16.08 10.74
CA CYS A 488 0.83 -15.42 12.01
C CYS A 488 2.02 -14.52 12.40
N PRO A 489 2.06 -13.27 11.87
CA PRO A 489 3.08 -12.28 12.23
C PRO A 489 3.19 -12.11 13.75
N SER A 490 4.40 -11.81 14.22
CA SER A 490 4.74 -11.68 15.65
C SER A 490 4.35 -12.88 16.54
N LEU A 491 3.99 -14.05 15.97
CA LEU A 491 3.32 -15.16 16.66
C LEU A 491 2.08 -14.68 17.45
N CYS A 492 1.27 -13.83 16.82
CA CYS A 492 0.09 -13.18 17.41
C CYS A 492 0.42 -12.41 18.71
N SER A 493 1.65 -11.92 18.85
CA SER A 493 2.18 -11.17 19.99
C SER A 493 1.98 -11.83 21.36
N GLY A 494 1.74 -13.15 21.40
CA GLY A 494 1.31 -13.87 22.61
C GLY A 494 -0.12 -13.55 23.09
N ASN A 495 -0.88 -12.75 22.35
CA ASN A 495 -2.22 -12.26 22.69
C ASN A 495 -3.32 -12.83 21.76
N GLY A 496 -3.07 -13.96 21.11
CA GLY A 496 -4.02 -14.66 20.26
C GLY A 496 -3.57 -16.06 19.87
N GLU A 497 -4.46 -16.79 19.20
CA GLU A 497 -4.19 -18.12 18.64
C GLU A 497 -3.92 -18.02 17.14
N CYS A 498 -2.98 -18.82 16.64
CA CYS A 498 -2.62 -18.87 15.22
C CYS A 498 -3.54 -19.84 14.47
N MET A 499 -4.38 -19.31 13.58
CA MET A 499 -5.36 -20.06 12.79
C MET A 499 -4.93 -20.16 11.32
N GLU A 500 -5.64 -20.97 10.52
CA GLU A 500 -5.38 -21.10 9.07
C GLU A 500 -5.47 -19.79 8.28
N TRP A 501 -6.24 -18.82 8.78
CA TRP A 501 -6.44 -17.50 8.17
C TRP A 501 -5.64 -16.38 8.85
N GLY A 502 -4.77 -16.71 9.82
CA GLY A 502 -3.97 -15.76 10.60
C GLY A 502 -4.36 -15.70 12.08
N CYS A 503 -4.09 -14.57 12.74
CA CYS A 503 -4.24 -14.46 14.19
C CYS A 503 -5.69 -14.22 14.67
N ALA A 504 -6.17 -15.07 15.56
CA ALA A 504 -7.40 -14.89 16.33
C ALA A 504 -7.08 -14.29 17.70
N CYS A 505 -7.28 -12.97 17.85
CA CYS A 505 -6.90 -12.25 19.07
C CYS A 505 -7.81 -12.54 20.27
N PHE A 506 -7.20 -12.60 21.45
CA PHE A 506 -7.92 -12.69 22.72
C PHE A 506 -8.68 -11.39 23.04
N GLN A 507 -9.68 -11.49 23.91
CA GLN A 507 -10.53 -10.37 24.28
C GLN A 507 -9.70 -9.19 24.84
N GLY A 508 -9.90 -8.00 24.27
CA GLY A 508 -9.14 -6.80 24.63
C GLY A 508 -7.92 -6.54 23.75
N PHE A 509 -7.61 -7.41 22.79
CA PHE A 509 -6.57 -7.22 21.77
C PHE A 509 -7.16 -7.17 20.35
N GLY A 510 -6.36 -6.73 19.39
CA GLY A 510 -6.72 -6.55 17.98
C GLY A 510 -5.50 -6.16 17.15
N SER A 511 -5.73 -5.78 15.89
CA SER A 511 -4.74 -5.76 14.78
C SER A 511 -4.38 -7.16 14.25
N TYR A 512 -3.63 -7.20 13.15
CA TYR A 512 -3.31 -8.41 12.40
C TYR A 512 -2.38 -9.39 13.14
N ASP A 513 -1.66 -8.90 14.16
CA ASP A 513 -0.73 -9.66 14.99
C ASP A 513 -1.07 -9.58 16.49
N CYS A 514 -2.27 -9.10 16.84
CA CYS A 514 -2.77 -8.93 18.21
C CYS A 514 -1.91 -8.06 19.15
N SER A 515 -1.06 -7.18 18.59
CA SER A 515 -0.23 -6.24 19.38
C SER A 515 -1.02 -5.08 20.00
N ILE A 516 -2.14 -4.66 19.39
CA ILE A 516 -2.89 -3.46 19.77
C ILE A 516 -4.02 -3.78 20.77
N LEU A 517 -4.18 -2.96 21.81
CA LEU A 517 -5.28 -3.07 22.78
C LEU A 517 -6.62 -2.55 22.22
N SER A 518 -7.55 -3.47 21.97
CA SER A 518 -8.94 -3.21 21.59
C SER A 518 -9.77 -2.66 22.75
N GLY A 519 -9.62 -1.36 23.04
CA GLY A 519 -10.42 -0.70 24.07
C GLY A 519 -10.28 0.82 24.23
N ARG A 520 -9.32 1.47 23.55
CA ARG A 520 -8.97 2.88 23.83
C ARG A 520 -9.82 3.97 23.13
N TRP A 521 -10.97 3.60 22.56
CA TRP A 521 -11.91 4.51 21.89
C TRP A 521 -13.18 4.78 22.71
N LYS A 522 -13.05 5.22 23.97
CA LYS A 522 -14.13 5.93 24.69
C LYS A 522 -13.58 7.07 25.57
N LYS A 523 -13.96 8.29 25.20
CA LYS A 523 -13.76 9.58 25.88
C LYS A 523 -12.33 10.14 25.92
N GLN A 524 -12.07 11.10 25.02
CA GLN A 524 -11.82 12.46 25.47
C GLN A 524 -12.70 13.42 24.67
#